data_AF-A0A1H9FLX3-F1
#
_entry.id   AF-A0A1H9FLX3-F1
#
_cell.length_a   1.000
_cell.length_b   1.000
_cell.length_c   1.000
_cell.angle_alpha   90.00
_cell.angle_beta   90.00
_cell.angle_gamma   90.00
#
_symmetry.space_group_name_H-M   'P 1'
#
loop_
_entity.id
_entity.type
_entity.pdbx_description
1 polymer ?
#
loop_
_entity_poly.entity_id
_entity_poly.type
_entity_poly.pdbx_seq_one_letter_code
_entity_poly.pdbx_strand_id
1 'polypeptide(L)'
;MSEEKLDLILSELQSLNNRVTSLETNQILMRDELKATQSAMSNFATKDDLKTFATKEDLKNFATKDDLKSFATKEDMKNFATKDDLKSFATKEDMKNFATKDDLKSSATKEDLKNFATKDDLKPILNDLSHLKEEQSVIKQAVLETKDEVNELKRSQSSIHQIIGEHEISIRSIRNLIL
;
A
#
# COMPACT_ATOMS: atom_id res chain seq x y z
N MET A 1 120.42 -10.43 -68.20
CA MET A 1 118.95 -10.62 -68.31
C MET A 1 118.44 -9.58 -69.29
N SER A 2 117.58 -9.94 -70.23
CA SER A 2 117.01 -9.00 -71.20
C SER A 2 115.94 -8.11 -70.56
N GLU A 3 115.78 -6.90 -71.07
CA GLU A 3 114.82 -5.87 -70.65
C GLU A 3 113.37 -6.41 -70.61
N GLU A 4 113.00 -7.28 -71.57
CA GLU A 4 111.70 -7.98 -71.62
C GLU A 4 111.37 -8.81 -70.38
N LYS A 5 112.38 -9.43 -69.74
CA LYS A 5 112.13 -10.21 -68.50
C LYS A 5 111.81 -9.29 -67.33
N LEU A 6 112.36 -8.08 -67.32
CA LEU A 6 112.09 -7.09 -66.28
C LEU A 6 110.67 -6.54 -66.42
N ASP A 7 110.25 -6.25 -67.64
CA ASP A 7 108.89 -5.76 -67.95
C ASP A 7 107.81 -6.81 -67.62
N LEU A 8 108.10 -8.08 -67.90
CA LEU A 8 107.20 -9.19 -67.54
C LEU A 8 107.02 -9.29 -66.01
N ILE A 9 108.12 -9.20 -65.25
CA ILE A 9 108.10 -9.21 -63.78
C ILE A 9 107.32 -8.00 -63.25
N LEU A 10 107.50 -6.82 -63.83
CA LEU A 10 106.80 -5.61 -63.41
C LEU A 10 105.29 -5.72 -63.66
N SER A 11 104.89 -6.27 -64.82
CA SER A 11 103.49 -6.54 -65.15
C SER A 11 102.86 -7.57 -64.21
N GLU A 12 103.59 -8.62 -63.85
CA GLU A 12 103.13 -9.63 -62.87
C GLU A 12 102.97 -9.03 -61.47
N LEU A 13 103.90 -8.17 -61.03
CA LEU A 13 103.81 -7.46 -59.75
C LEU A 13 102.61 -6.50 -59.72
N GLN A 14 102.36 -5.77 -60.81
CA GLN A 14 101.17 -4.91 -60.94
C GLN A 14 99.87 -5.74 -60.88
N SER A 15 99.83 -6.87 -61.58
CA SER A 15 98.70 -7.80 -61.54
C SER A 15 98.48 -8.37 -60.14
N LEU A 16 99.57 -8.73 -59.44
CA LEU A 16 99.50 -9.22 -58.07
C LEU A 16 99.00 -8.15 -57.11
N ASN A 17 99.49 -6.91 -57.24
CA ASN A 17 99.03 -5.78 -56.44
C ASN A 17 97.52 -5.53 -56.63
N ASN A 18 97.05 -5.55 -57.88
CA ASN A 18 95.62 -5.40 -58.19
C ASN A 18 94.77 -6.53 -57.56
N ARG A 19 95.29 -7.77 -57.57
CA ARG A 19 94.64 -8.91 -56.92
C ARG A 19 94.60 -8.75 -55.40
N VAL A 20 95.67 -8.27 -54.78
CA VAL A 20 95.72 -8.00 -53.33
C VAL A 20 94.69 -6.93 -52.96
N THR A 21 94.64 -5.80 -53.67
CA THR A 21 93.63 -4.76 -53.42
C THR A 21 92.19 -5.27 -53.61
N SER A 22 91.96 -6.12 -54.61
CA SER A 22 90.64 -6.75 -54.82
C SER A 22 90.27 -7.71 -53.68
N LEU A 23 91.22 -8.48 -53.18
CA LEU A 23 91.02 -9.37 -52.03
C LEU A 23 90.72 -8.59 -50.74
N GLU A 24 91.45 -7.51 -50.48
CA GLU A 24 91.21 -6.62 -49.35
C GLU A 24 89.80 -6.00 -49.43
N THR A 25 89.40 -5.55 -50.61
CA THR A 25 88.06 -5.01 -50.85
C THR A 25 86.97 -6.05 -50.57
N ASN A 26 87.15 -7.28 -51.06
CA ASN A 26 86.21 -8.38 -50.82
C ASN A 26 86.12 -8.75 -49.33
N GLN A 27 87.23 -8.74 -48.59
CA GLN A 27 87.22 -9.00 -47.15
C GLN A 27 86.45 -7.94 -46.37
N ILE A 28 86.58 -6.66 -46.76
CA ILE A 28 85.83 -5.56 -46.16
C ILE A 28 84.32 -5.75 -46.42
N LEU A 29 83.93 -6.01 -47.67
CA LEU A 29 82.54 -6.24 -48.05
C LEU A 29 81.91 -7.41 -47.28
N MET A 30 82.60 -8.55 -47.20
CA MET A 30 82.12 -9.71 -46.43
C MET A 30 81.96 -9.39 -44.94
N ARG A 31 82.86 -8.58 -44.36
CA ARG A 31 82.76 -8.17 -42.95
C ARG A 31 81.54 -7.28 -42.72
N ASP A 32 81.24 -6.39 -43.65
CA ASP A 32 80.11 -5.48 -43.54
C ASP A 32 78.78 -6.21 -43.76
N GLU A 33 78.71 -7.15 -44.71
CA GLU A 33 77.56 -8.05 -44.89
C GLU A 33 77.30 -8.92 -43.66
N LEU A 34 78.37 -9.45 -43.04
CA LEU A 34 78.26 -10.24 -41.82
C LEU A 34 77.70 -9.40 -40.65
N LYS A 35 78.19 -8.18 -40.48
CA LYS A 35 77.66 -7.24 -39.47
C LYS A 35 76.21 -6.88 -39.74
N ALA A 36 75.84 -6.62 -41.01
CA ALA A 36 74.47 -6.30 -41.39
C ALA A 36 73.52 -7.46 -41.08
N THR A 37 73.93 -8.70 -41.38
CA THR A 37 73.18 -9.91 -41.07
C THR A 37 73.01 -10.09 -39.56
N GLN A 38 74.07 -9.88 -38.79
CA GLN A 38 74.04 -9.96 -37.33
C GLN A 38 73.10 -8.91 -36.71
N SER A 39 73.12 -7.68 -37.24
CA SER A 39 72.20 -6.62 -36.83
C SER A 39 70.74 -6.95 -37.18
N ALA A 40 70.47 -7.45 -38.38
CA ALA A 40 69.13 -7.88 -38.78
C ALA A 40 68.60 -9.01 -37.89
N MET A 41 69.46 -9.97 -37.52
CA MET A 41 69.10 -11.08 -36.65
C MET A 41 68.78 -10.63 -35.22
N SER A 42 69.44 -9.57 -34.74
CA SER A 42 69.15 -8.95 -33.43
C SER A 42 67.81 -8.23 -33.36
N ASN A 43 67.20 -7.91 -34.50
CA ASN A 43 65.88 -7.24 -34.56
C ASN A 43 64.70 -8.23 -34.51
N PHE A 44 64.96 -9.54 -34.55
CA PHE A 44 63.90 -10.53 -34.38
C PHE A 44 63.47 -10.60 -32.91
N ALA A 45 62.16 -10.77 -32.71
CA ALA A 45 61.60 -10.99 -31.39
C ALA A 45 62.28 -12.18 -30.71
N THR A 46 62.75 -11.94 -29.50
CA THR A 46 63.35 -12.94 -28.63
C THR A 46 62.28 -13.73 -27.89
N LYS A 47 62.69 -14.83 -27.26
CA LYS A 47 61.80 -15.56 -26.34
C LYS A 47 61.33 -14.69 -25.18
N ASP A 48 62.08 -13.68 -24.78
CA ASP A 48 61.71 -12.77 -23.70
C ASP A 48 60.66 -11.74 -24.14
N ASP A 49 60.72 -11.26 -25.38
CA ASP A 49 59.68 -10.38 -25.95
C ASP A 49 58.31 -11.07 -25.96
N LEU A 50 58.28 -12.38 -26.23
CA LEU A 50 57.06 -13.18 -26.24
C LEU A 50 56.45 -13.42 -24.84
N LYS A 51 57.22 -13.23 -23.76
CA LYS A 51 56.70 -13.40 -22.37
C LYS A 51 55.77 -12.27 -21.94
N THR A 52 55.76 -11.15 -22.67
CA THR A 52 54.87 -10.01 -22.38
C THR A 52 53.45 -10.21 -22.89
N PHE A 53 53.23 -11.21 -23.75
CA PHE A 53 51.89 -11.56 -24.21
C PHE A 53 51.11 -12.32 -23.15
N ALA A 54 49.80 -12.09 -23.12
CA ALA A 54 48.88 -12.81 -22.25
C ALA A 54 49.03 -14.32 -22.43
N THR A 55 49.32 -15.00 -21.33
CA THR A 55 49.43 -16.44 -21.25
C THR A 55 48.05 -17.07 -21.09
N LYS A 56 47.98 -18.39 -21.25
CA LYS A 56 46.76 -19.15 -20.93
C LYS A 56 46.34 -19.00 -19.46
N GLU A 57 47.28 -18.73 -18.55
CA GLU A 57 46.99 -18.54 -17.14
C GLU A 57 46.31 -17.19 -16.89
N ASP A 58 46.74 -16.14 -17.59
CA ASP A 58 46.14 -14.79 -17.51
C ASP A 58 44.67 -14.78 -17.93
N LEU A 59 44.30 -15.67 -18.84
CA LEU A 59 42.93 -15.82 -19.34
C LEU A 59 42.01 -16.63 -18.42
N LYS A 60 42.54 -17.38 -17.45
CA LYS A 60 41.71 -18.21 -16.54
C LYS A 60 40.86 -17.41 -15.57
N ASN A 61 41.26 -16.17 -15.27
CA ASN A 61 40.54 -15.30 -14.35
C ASN A 61 39.39 -14.54 -15.01
N PHE A 62 39.20 -14.68 -16.32
CA PHE A 62 38.05 -14.09 -17.01
C PHE A 62 36.80 -14.95 -16.80
N ALA A 63 35.66 -14.27 -16.66
CA ALA A 63 34.37 -14.93 -16.56
C ALA A 63 34.14 -15.85 -17.76
N THR A 64 33.86 -17.10 -17.46
CA THR A 64 33.51 -18.15 -18.41
C THR A 64 32.02 -18.11 -18.74
N LYS A 65 31.61 -18.88 -19.75
CA LYS A 65 30.19 -19.06 -20.06
C LYS A 65 29.41 -19.70 -18.91
N ASP A 66 30.07 -20.48 -18.06
CA ASP A 66 29.43 -21.11 -16.90
C ASP A 66 29.18 -20.11 -15.77
N ASP A 67 30.07 -19.14 -15.57
CA ASP A 67 29.88 -18.07 -14.59
C ASP A 67 28.62 -17.23 -14.90
N LEU A 68 28.32 -17.05 -16.18
CA LEU A 68 27.13 -16.32 -16.64
C LEU A 68 25.82 -17.08 -16.43
N LYS A 69 25.83 -18.41 -16.23
CA LYS A 69 24.62 -19.22 -16.00
C LYS A 69 24.00 -18.99 -14.62
N SER A 70 24.78 -18.44 -13.68
CA SER A 70 24.31 -18.14 -12.33
C SER A 70 23.48 -16.85 -12.23
N PHE A 71 23.48 -16.03 -13.29
CA PHE A 71 22.67 -14.82 -13.34
C PHE A 71 21.21 -15.12 -13.68
N ALA A 72 20.31 -14.33 -13.07
CA ALA A 72 18.89 -14.41 -13.34
C ALA A 72 18.62 -14.22 -14.85
N THR A 73 17.88 -15.16 -15.40
CA THR A 73 17.43 -15.16 -16.79
C THR A 73 16.12 -14.40 -16.93
N LYS A 74 15.73 -14.11 -18.17
CA LYS A 74 14.40 -13.55 -18.45
C LYS A 74 13.27 -14.47 -17.98
N GLU A 75 13.52 -15.78 -17.90
CA GLU A 75 12.52 -16.75 -17.46
C GLU A 75 12.29 -16.67 -15.95
N ASP A 76 13.35 -16.44 -15.18
CA ASP A 76 13.26 -16.24 -13.72
C ASP A 76 12.44 -14.99 -13.36
N MET A 77 12.40 -14.00 -14.26
CA MET A 77 11.63 -12.77 -14.07
C MET A 77 10.13 -12.93 -14.37
N LYS A 78 9.69 -14.01 -15.04
CA LYS A 78 8.27 -14.20 -15.42
C LYS A 78 7.32 -14.43 -14.24
N ASN A 79 7.85 -14.89 -13.10
CA ASN A 79 7.07 -15.13 -11.90
C ASN A 79 6.86 -13.88 -11.04
N PHE A 80 7.47 -12.75 -11.40
CA PHE A 80 7.27 -11.49 -10.70
C PHE A 80 6.03 -10.77 -11.21
N ALA A 81 5.35 -10.08 -10.29
CA ALA A 81 4.20 -9.25 -10.63
C ALA A 81 4.60 -8.19 -11.67
N THR A 82 3.81 -8.13 -12.74
CA THR A 82 3.93 -7.17 -13.82
C THR A 82 3.14 -5.90 -13.52
N LYS A 83 3.32 -4.87 -14.35
CA LYS A 83 2.49 -3.66 -14.27
C LYS A 83 1.01 -3.94 -14.52
N ASP A 84 0.68 -4.98 -15.28
CA ASP A 84 -0.70 -5.34 -15.57
C ASP A 84 -1.37 -6.02 -14.36
N ASP A 85 -0.62 -6.81 -13.58
CA ASP A 85 -1.11 -7.41 -12.33
C ASP A 85 -1.51 -6.35 -11.29
N LEU A 86 -0.88 -5.16 -11.34
CA LEU A 86 -1.20 -4.04 -10.46
C LEU A 86 -2.47 -3.27 -10.87
N LYS A 87 -2.97 -3.44 -12.10
CA LYS A 87 -4.17 -2.70 -12.59
C LYS A 87 -5.48 -3.18 -11.97
N SER A 88 -5.50 -4.39 -11.42
CA SER A 88 -6.67 -4.97 -10.76
C SER A 88 -6.87 -4.47 -9.31
N PHE A 89 -5.86 -3.79 -8.75
CA PHE A 89 -5.97 -3.19 -7.42
C PHE A 89 -6.74 -1.87 -7.46
N ALA A 90 -7.51 -1.62 -6.41
CA ALA A 90 -8.23 -0.37 -6.23
C ALA A 90 -7.26 0.81 -6.29
N THR A 91 -7.57 1.76 -7.16
CA THR A 91 -6.83 2.99 -7.37
C THR A 91 -7.32 4.09 -6.43
N LYS A 92 -6.58 5.19 -6.38
CA LYS A 92 -7.02 6.39 -5.66
C LYS A 92 -8.32 6.98 -6.24
N GLU A 93 -8.62 6.76 -7.52
CA GLU A 93 -9.88 7.19 -8.14
C GLU A 93 -11.06 6.37 -7.63
N ASP A 94 -10.89 5.05 -7.52
CA ASP A 94 -11.93 4.15 -7.02
C ASP A 94 -12.37 4.51 -5.59
N MET A 95 -11.48 5.13 -4.81
CA MET A 95 -11.76 5.61 -3.46
C MET A 95 -12.46 6.96 -3.37
N LYS A 96 -12.58 7.73 -4.46
CA LYS A 96 -13.18 9.09 -4.41
C LYS A 96 -14.68 9.11 -4.15
N ASN A 97 -15.37 8.03 -4.47
CA ASN A 97 -16.83 7.92 -4.27
C ASN A 97 -17.20 7.47 -2.85
N PHE A 98 -16.23 7.17 -1.99
CA PHE A 98 -16.50 6.82 -0.60
C PHE A 98 -16.65 8.08 0.24
N ALA A 99 -17.58 8.01 1.20
CA ALA A 99 -17.77 9.08 2.18
C ALA A 99 -16.44 9.36 2.91
N THR A 100 -16.01 10.61 2.84
CA THR A 100 -14.85 11.11 3.55
C THR A 100 -15.17 11.39 5.01
N LYS A 101 -14.13 11.60 5.82
CA LYS A 101 -14.31 12.04 7.20
C LYS A 101 -15.08 13.36 7.31
N ASP A 102 -14.99 14.23 6.30
CA ASP A 102 -15.69 15.51 6.29
C ASP A 102 -17.17 15.34 5.92
N ASP A 103 -17.51 14.43 5.00
CA ASP A 103 -18.91 14.07 4.69
C ASP A 103 -19.65 13.52 5.93
N LEU A 104 -18.93 12.76 6.77
CA LEU A 104 -19.46 12.23 8.02
C LEU A 104 -19.59 13.27 9.14
N LYS A 105 -18.90 14.43 9.06
CA LYS A 105 -19.06 15.52 10.04
C LYS A 105 -20.37 16.26 9.89
N SER A 106 -20.93 16.31 8.68
CA SER A 106 -22.26 16.89 8.43
C SER A 106 -23.42 15.94 8.74
N SER A 107 -23.13 14.67 9.04
CA SER A 107 -24.14 13.75 9.55
C SER A 107 -24.51 14.12 10.99
N ALA A 108 -25.74 13.77 11.42
CA ALA A 108 -26.26 14.09 12.74
C ALA A 108 -25.23 13.81 13.84
N THR A 109 -24.79 14.89 14.49
CA THR A 109 -23.78 14.87 15.53
C THR A 109 -24.41 14.53 16.88
N LYS A 110 -23.57 14.18 17.86
CA LYS A 110 -24.04 14.01 19.24
C LYS A 110 -24.67 15.29 19.80
N GLU A 111 -24.31 16.46 19.28
CA GLU A 111 -24.89 17.75 19.68
C GLU A 111 -26.32 17.89 19.15
N ASP A 112 -26.57 17.47 17.91
CA ASP A 112 -27.92 17.48 17.31
C ASP A 112 -28.90 16.60 18.10
N LEU A 113 -28.39 15.54 18.74
CA LEU A 113 -29.18 14.65 19.58
C LEU A 113 -29.49 15.22 20.98
N LYS A 114 -28.78 16.26 21.45
CA LYS A 114 -29.02 16.85 22.78
C LYS A 114 -30.32 17.64 22.87
N ASN A 115 -30.85 18.11 21.74
CA ASN A 115 -32.10 18.86 21.69
C ASN A 115 -33.34 17.95 21.73
N PHE A 116 -33.16 16.63 21.71
CA PHE A 116 -34.27 15.69 21.84
C PHE A 116 -34.55 15.40 23.32
N ALA A 117 -35.85 15.29 23.64
CA ALA A 117 -36.30 14.91 24.97
C ALA A 117 -35.72 13.54 25.35
N THR A 118 -35.14 13.48 26.55
CA THR A 118 -34.57 12.28 27.14
C THR A 118 -35.60 11.55 28.00
N LYS A 119 -35.26 10.33 28.41
CA LYS A 119 -36.09 9.58 29.36
C LYS A 119 -36.23 10.29 30.70
N ASP A 120 -35.24 11.07 31.11
CA ASP A 120 -35.27 11.81 32.37
C ASP A 120 -36.24 13.00 32.31
N ASP A 121 -36.34 13.66 31.16
CA ASP A 121 -37.30 14.75 30.92
C ASP A 121 -38.76 14.27 31.02
N LEU A 122 -39.02 12.99 30.79
CA LEU A 122 -40.36 12.37 30.86
C LEU A 122 -40.74 11.87 32.26
N LYS A 123 -39.78 11.76 33.20
CA LYS A 123 -40.05 11.25 34.55
C LYS A 123 -41.07 12.08 35.35
N PRO A 124 -41.00 13.44 35.35
CA PRO A 124 -41.99 14.24 36.07
C PRO A 124 -43.41 14.01 35.55
N ILE A 125 -43.58 13.98 34.23
CA ILE A 125 -44.87 13.74 33.57
C ILE A 125 -45.44 12.36 33.95
N LEU A 126 -44.59 11.33 34.01
CA LEU A 126 -45.01 9.99 34.41
C LEU A 126 -45.46 9.96 35.89
N ASN A 127 -44.76 10.68 36.75
CA ASN A 127 -45.12 10.79 38.16
C ASN A 127 -46.45 11.53 38.34
N ASP A 128 -46.61 12.68 37.67
CA ASP A 128 -47.86 13.46 37.70
C ASP A 128 -49.04 12.63 37.19
N LEU A 129 -48.85 11.85 36.12
CA LEU A 129 -49.87 10.95 35.60
C LEU A 129 -50.27 9.86 36.61
N SER A 130 -49.30 9.35 37.39
CA SER A 130 -49.59 8.37 38.44
C SER A 130 -50.38 8.96 39.61
N HIS A 131 -50.03 10.18 40.05
CA HIS A 131 -50.80 10.90 41.08
C HIS A 131 -52.21 11.20 40.62
N LEU A 132 -52.38 11.69 39.38
CA LEU A 132 -53.68 12.01 38.82
C LEU A 132 -54.56 10.75 38.70
N LYS A 133 -53.95 9.60 38.37
CA LYS A 133 -54.67 8.32 38.32
C LYS A 133 -55.17 7.89 39.70
N GLU A 134 -54.37 8.08 40.74
CA GLU A 134 -54.76 7.77 42.12
C GLU A 134 -55.90 8.69 42.60
N GLU A 135 -55.77 9.99 42.38
CA GLU A 135 -56.81 10.97 42.71
C GLU A 135 -58.15 10.63 42.01
N GLN A 136 -58.09 10.27 40.72
CA GLN A 136 -59.28 9.85 39.97
C GLN A 136 -59.92 8.58 40.55
N SER A 137 -59.13 7.65 41.08
CA SER A 137 -59.63 6.44 41.74
C SER A 137 -60.42 6.80 43.01
N VAL A 138 -59.84 7.67 43.85
CA VAL A 138 -60.48 8.14 45.10
C VAL A 138 -61.77 8.91 44.81
N ILE A 139 -61.74 9.83 43.85
CA ILE A 139 -62.92 10.60 43.45
C ILE A 139 -64.02 9.66 42.94
N LYS A 140 -63.67 8.67 42.12
CA LYS A 140 -64.63 7.70 41.60
C LYS A 140 -65.30 6.92 42.73
N GLN A 141 -64.56 6.52 43.75
CA GLN A 141 -65.11 5.83 44.92
C GLN A 141 -66.07 6.74 45.71
N ALA A 142 -65.67 7.97 46.01
CA ALA A 142 -66.52 8.94 46.72
C ALA A 142 -67.82 9.24 45.96
N VAL A 143 -67.76 9.33 44.62
CA VAL A 143 -68.94 9.52 43.77
C VAL A 143 -69.89 8.33 43.83
N LEU A 144 -69.37 7.10 43.90
CA LEU A 144 -70.20 5.89 44.06
C LEU A 144 -70.91 5.88 45.42
N GLU A 145 -70.18 6.18 46.49
CA GLU A 145 -70.74 6.27 47.86
C GLU A 145 -71.85 7.33 47.93
N THR A 146 -71.58 8.53 47.41
CA THR A 146 -72.59 9.61 47.35
C THR A 146 -73.82 9.18 46.54
N LYS A 147 -73.63 8.45 45.44
CA LYS A 147 -74.74 7.95 44.62
C LYS A 147 -75.60 6.95 45.39
N ASP A 148 -74.99 6.08 46.19
CA ASP A 148 -75.71 5.11 47.01
C ASP A 148 -76.49 5.82 48.14
N GLU A 149 -75.88 6.79 48.82
CA GLU A 149 -76.55 7.64 49.81
C GLU A 149 -77.76 8.37 49.23
N VAL A 150 -77.63 8.95 48.04
CA VAL A 150 -78.74 9.61 47.32
C VAL A 150 -79.86 8.63 46.98
N ASN A 151 -79.53 7.40 46.60
CA ASN A 151 -80.53 6.36 46.31
C ASN A 151 -81.31 5.95 47.58
N GLU A 152 -80.62 5.80 48.72
CA GLU A 152 -81.28 5.51 49.99
C GLU A 152 -82.17 6.67 50.45
N LEU A 153 -81.71 7.92 50.30
CA LEU A 153 -82.53 9.11 50.56
C LEU A 153 -83.79 9.13 49.70
N LYS A 154 -83.69 8.78 48.41
CA LYS A 154 -84.84 8.71 47.50
C LYS A 154 -85.86 7.64 47.93
N ARG A 155 -85.38 6.49 48.42
CA ARG A 155 -86.26 5.44 48.98
C ARG A 155 -86.96 5.94 50.23
N SER A 156 -86.21 6.53 51.17
CA SER A 156 -86.77 7.14 52.38
C SER A 156 -87.82 8.20 52.06
N GLN A 157 -87.56 9.08 51.09
CA GLN A 157 -88.51 10.08 50.63
C GLN A 157 -89.80 9.46 50.08
N SER A 158 -89.69 8.38 49.31
CA SER A 158 -90.85 7.66 48.77
C SER A 158 -91.71 7.07 49.89
N SER A 159 -91.07 6.45 50.89
CA SER A 159 -91.73 5.92 52.09
C SER A 159 -92.45 7.02 52.88
N ILE A 160 -91.81 8.17 53.10
CA ILE A 160 -92.42 9.31 53.78
C ILE A 160 -93.65 9.82 53.00
N HIS A 161 -93.54 9.94 51.68
CA HIS A 161 -94.66 10.38 50.85
C HIS A 161 -95.87 9.45 50.94
N GLN A 162 -95.63 8.13 50.98
CA GLN A 162 -96.69 7.14 51.20
C GLN A 162 -97.37 7.31 52.57
N ILE A 163 -96.58 7.43 53.65
CA ILE A 163 -97.11 7.62 55.01
C ILE A 163 -97.97 8.88 55.10
N ILE A 164 -97.51 9.99 54.50
CA ILE A 164 -98.28 11.24 54.48
C ILE A 164 -99.61 11.05 53.73
N GLY A 165 -99.61 10.38 52.58
CA GLY A 165 -100.84 10.08 51.84
C GLY A 165 -101.84 9.24 52.65
N GLU A 166 -101.37 8.20 53.35
CA GLU A 166 -102.20 7.38 54.24
C GLU A 166 -102.80 8.21 55.40
N HIS A 167 -102.00 9.10 55.99
CA HIS A 167 -102.46 10.03 57.01
C HIS A 167 -103.52 11.00 56.46
N GLU A 168 -103.34 11.56 55.27
CA GLU A 168 -104.33 12.46 54.65
C GLU A 168 -105.69 11.77 54.43
N ILE A 169 -105.69 10.52 53.97
CA ILE A 169 -106.91 9.70 53.81
C ILE A 169 -107.57 9.47 55.17
N SER A 170 -106.78 9.11 56.19
CA SER A 170 -107.27 8.87 57.55
C SER A 170 -107.91 10.13 58.16
N ILE A 171 -107.26 11.29 58.03
CA ILE A 171 -107.77 12.58 58.49
C ILE A 171 -109.09 12.93 57.79
N ARG A 172 -109.18 12.74 56.46
CA ARG A 172 -110.42 12.98 55.70
C ARG A 172 -111.56 12.08 56.19
N SER A 173 -111.26 10.81 56.46
CA SER A 173 -112.25 9.84 56.94
C SER A 173 -112.78 10.21 58.33
N ILE A 174 -111.90 10.60 59.26
CA ILE A 174 -112.30 11.07 60.60
C ILE A 174 -113.17 12.34 60.49
N ARG A 175 -112.80 13.29 59.63
CA ARG A 175 -113.57 14.52 59.42
C ARG A 175 -115.01 14.22 58.97
N ASN A 176 -115.21 13.23 58.11
CA ASN A 176 -116.53 12.82 57.62
C ASN A 176 -117.37 12.05 58.65
N LEU A 177 -116.76 11.49 59.71
CA LEU A 177 -117.48 10.76 60.76
C LEU A 177 -118.02 11.69 61.87
N ILE A 178 -117.43 12.88 62.02
CA ILE A 178 -117.73 13.82 63.12
C ILE A 178 -118.65 14.97 62.66
N LEU A 179 -118.85 15.12 61.35
CA LEU A 179 -119.77 16.08 60.72
C LEU A 179 -121.02 15.37 60.22
#